data_AF-A0A2X3IL18-F1
#
_entry.id   AF-A0A2X3IL18-F1
#
_cell.length_a   1.000
_cell.length_b   1.000
_cell.length_c   1.000
_cell.angle_alpha   90.00
_cell.angle_beta   90.00
_cell.angle_gamma   90.00
#
_symmetry.space_group_name_H-M   'P 1'
#
loop_
_entity.id
_entity.type
_entity.pdbx_description
1 polymer ?
#
loop_
_entity_poly.entity_id
_entity_poly.type
_entity_poly.pdbx_seq_one_letter_code
_entity_poly.pdbx_strand_id
1 'polypeptide(L)'
;MRDKYSGLQIGIHWLVFLLVVVAYAAMELRGFFPRSERPLINMVHVSCGITIFVLMVARLLVRLKSPAPPIVPKPSPMMTGFAHLGHLAIYLLFIALPLIGMVMMYWRGNPGMPLV
;
A
#
# COMPACT_ATOMS: atom_id res chain seq x y z
N MET A 1 26.53 -13.39 0.98
CA MET A 1 25.34 -12.99 0.19
C MET A 1 24.11 -13.41 0.98
N ARG A 2 23.09 -12.57 1.14
CA ARG A 2 21.85 -13.00 1.82
C ARG A 2 20.94 -13.64 0.78
N ASP A 3 20.56 -14.89 1.01
CA ASP A 3 19.72 -15.65 0.09
C ASP A 3 18.22 -15.38 0.28
N LYS A 4 17.88 -14.46 1.20
CA LYS A 4 16.50 -14.10 1.56
C LYS A 4 16.37 -12.60 1.79
N TYR A 5 15.14 -12.10 1.58
CA TYR A 5 14.76 -10.73 1.98
C TYR A 5 15.01 -10.54 3.48
N SER A 6 15.30 -9.29 3.89
CA SER A 6 15.49 -8.99 5.31
C SER A 6 14.17 -9.17 6.07
N GLY A 7 14.25 -9.48 7.38
CA GLY A 7 13.06 -9.57 8.23
C GLY A 7 12.19 -8.32 8.19
N LEU A 8 12.82 -7.14 8.06
CA LEU A 8 12.13 -5.86 7.87
C LEU A 8 11.33 -5.81 6.57
N GLN A 9 11.90 -6.25 5.44
CA GLN A 9 11.20 -6.28 4.14
C GLN A 9 10.01 -7.24 4.17
N ILE A 10 10.15 -8.39 4.83
CA ILE A 10 9.09 -9.38 5.01
C ILE A 10 7.99 -8.80 5.91
N GLY A 11 8.35 -8.21 7.05
CA GLY A 11 7.41 -7.59 7.98
C GLY A 11 6.59 -6.46 7.35
N ILE A 12 7.25 -5.52 6.66
CA ILE A 12 6.57 -4.43 5.93
C ILE A 12 5.64 -5.00 4.86
N HIS A 13 6.05 -6.04 4.13
CA HIS A 13 5.22 -6.65 3.10
C HIS A 13 3.90 -7.20 3.64
N TRP A 14 3.97 -8.00 4.71
CA TRP A 14 2.78 -8.58 5.31
C TRP A 14 1.90 -7.54 6.00
N LEU A 15 2.51 -6.54 6.63
CA LEU A 15 1.76 -5.42 7.20
C LEU A 15 0.96 -4.67 6.13
N VAL A 16 1.58 -4.33 5.00
CA VAL A 16 0.89 -3.70 3.87
C VAL A 16 -0.25 -4.59 3.37
N PHE A 17 -0.02 -5.90 3.23
CA PHE A 17 -1.06 -6.84 2.81
C PHE A 17 -2.29 -6.79 3.75
N LEU A 18 -2.07 -6.87 5.06
CA LEU A 18 -3.16 -6.82 6.04
C LEU A 18 -3.90 -5.47 5.99
N LEU A 19 -3.17 -4.36 5.88
CA LEU A 19 -3.78 -3.03 5.77
C LEU A 19 -4.63 -2.89 4.51
N VAL A 20 -4.17 -3.45 3.38
CA VAL A 20 -4.92 -3.44 2.11
C VAL A 20 -6.22 -4.23 2.29
N VAL A 21 -6.18 -5.42 2.90
CA VAL A 21 -7.38 -6.22 3.19
C VAL A 21 -8.37 -5.43 4.04
N VAL A 22 -7.91 -4.78 5.12
CA VAL A 22 -8.77 -3.97 5.98
C VAL A 22 -9.34 -2.76 5.23
N ALA A 23 -8.53 -2.06 4.44
CA ALA A 23 -8.98 -0.90 3.67
C ALA A 23 -10.04 -1.27 2.63
N TYR A 24 -9.88 -2.39 1.93
CA TYR A 24 -10.88 -2.92 0.99
C TYR A 24 -12.14 -3.39 1.72
N ALA A 25 -12.00 -4.20 2.77
CA ALA A 25 -13.12 -4.69 3.55
C ALA A 25 -13.96 -3.54 4.14
N ALA A 26 -13.31 -2.47 4.61
CA ALA A 26 -14.01 -1.29 5.12
C ALA A 26 -14.96 -0.70 4.07
N MET A 27 -14.55 -0.61 2.79
CA MET A 27 -15.39 -0.03 1.75
C MET A 27 -16.41 -1.00 1.17
N GLU A 28 -16.02 -2.26 0.92
CA GLU A 28 -16.93 -3.30 0.41
C GLU A 28 -18.03 -3.62 1.41
N LEU A 29 -17.71 -3.70 2.71
CA LEU A 29 -18.68 -4.03 3.75
C LEU A 29 -19.44 -2.82 4.28
N ARG A 30 -19.09 -1.60 3.87
CA ARG A 30 -19.72 -0.34 4.33
C ARG A 30 -21.24 -0.34 4.20
N GLY A 31 -21.78 -1.04 3.20
CA GLY A 31 -23.21 -1.17 2.96
C GLY A 31 -23.98 -1.92 4.04
N PHE A 32 -23.31 -2.84 4.74
CA PHE A 32 -23.90 -3.64 5.83
C PHE A 32 -23.98 -2.88 7.15
N PHE A 33 -23.27 -1.77 7.29
CA PHE A 33 -23.25 -0.95 8.51
C PHE A 33 -24.32 0.17 8.47
N PRO A 34 -24.92 0.50 9.62
CA PRO A 34 -25.87 1.60 9.73
C PRO A 34 -25.21 2.94 9.36
N ARG A 35 -26.03 3.90 8.91
CA ARG A 35 -25.50 5.21 8.46
C ARG A 35 -24.71 5.96 9.54
N SER A 36 -25.04 5.75 10.82
CA SER A 36 -24.34 6.30 11.98
C SER A 36 -22.89 5.83 12.11
N GLU A 37 -22.56 4.62 11.66
CA GLU A 37 -21.22 4.04 11.78
C GLU A 37 -20.33 4.29 10.55
N ARG A 38 -20.93 4.72 9.43
CA ARG A 38 -20.20 5.02 8.19
C ARG A 38 -19.04 6.02 8.35
N PRO A 39 -19.09 7.05 9.22
CA PRO A 39 -17.94 7.91 9.46
C PRO A 39 -16.73 7.16 10.02
N LEU A 40 -16.96 6.23 10.96
CA LEU A 40 -15.90 5.39 11.53
C LEU A 40 -15.30 4.47 10.46
N ILE A 41 -16.14 3.82 9.66
CA ILE A 41 -15.70 2.96 8.55
C ILE A 41 -14.87 3.74 7.53
N ASN A 42 -15.32 4.94 7.16
CA ASN A 42 -14.56 5.85 6.29
C ASN A 42 -13.21 6.24 6.90
N MET A 43 -13.19 6.54 8.21
CA MET A 43 -11.95 6.87 8.92
C MET A 43 -10.96 5.70 8.89
N VAL A 44 -11.42 4.48 9.16
CA VAL A 44 -10.59 3.26 9.06
C VAL A 44 -9.99 3.11 7.67
N HIS A 45 -10.79 3.26 6.62
CA HIS A 45 -10.31 3.18 5.23
C HIS A 45 -9.23 4.23 4.94
N VAL A 46 -9.46 5.48 5.32
CA VAL A 46 -8.52 6.59 5.07
C VAL A 46 -7.23 6.40 5.87
N SER A 47 -7.32 6.07 7.16
CA SER A 47 -6.15 5.81 8.01
C SER A 47 -5.31 4.64 7.48
N CYS A 48 -5.95 3.56 7.03
CA CYS A 48 -5.26 2.45 6.38
C CYS A 48 -4.59 2.90 5.07
N GLY A 49 -5.30 3.66 4.22
CA GLY A 49 -4.77 4.19 2.97
C GLY A 49 -3.51 5.05 3.15
N ILE A 50 -3.52 5.98 4.11
CA ILE A 50 -2.36 6.82 4.45
C ILE A 50 -1.20 5.95 4.95
N THR A 51 -1.48 4.98 5.81
CA THR A 51 -0.44 4.07 6.34
C THR A 51 0.18 3.22 5.23
N ILE A 52 -0.64 2.69 4.30
CA ILE A 52 -0.17 1.96 3.13
C ILE A 52 0.75 2.83 2.28
N PHE A 53 0.37 4.08 2.01
CA PHE A 53 1.19 5.01 1.24
C PHE A 53 2.59 5.19 1.85
N VAL A 54 2.65 5.50 3.16
CA VAL A 54 3.92 5.67 3.88
C VAL A 54 4.76 4.40 3.82
N LEU A 55 4.16 3.24 4.08
CA LEU A 55 4.86 1.96 4.04
C LEU A 55 5.32 1.57 2.63
N MET A 56 4.56 1.91 1.59
CA MET A 56 4.95 1.65 0.20
C MET A 56 6.13 2.52 -0.24
N VAL A 57 6.15 3.80 0.16
CA VAL A 57 7.31 4.68 -0.04
C VAL A 57 8.53 4.15 0.71
N ALA A 58 8.37 3.79 1.99
CA ALA A 58 9.45 3.20 2.79
C ALA A 58 9.97 1.90 2.15
N ARG A 59 9.07 1.04 1.67
CA ARG A 59 9.39 -0.22 0.99
C ARG A 59 10.18 0.03 -0.30
N LEU A 60 9.79 1.02 -1.10
CA LEU A 60 10.52 1.42 -2.30
C LEU A 60 11.94 1.87 -1.96
N LEU A 61 12.10 2.74 -0.95
CA LEU A 61 13.42 3.20 -0.49
C LEU A 61 14.30 2.04 0.00
N VAL A 62 13.72 1.09 0.76
CA VAL A 62 14.44 -0.11 1.21
C VAL A 62 14.82 -1.00 0.03
N ARG A 63 13.95 -1.17 -0.97
CA ARG A 63 14.24 -1.96 -2.18
C ARG A 63 15.36 -1.34 -3.02
N LEU A 64 15.44 -0.01 -3.09
CA LEU A 64 16.53 0.70 -3.78
C LEU A 64 17.86 0.54 -3.04
N LYS A 65 17.85 0.53 -1.70
CA LYS A 65 19.06 0.34 -0.86
C LYS A 65 19.50 -1.12 -0.72
N SER A 66 18.57 -2.07 -0.82
CA SER A 66 18.81 -3.50 -0.63
C SER A 66 18.26 -4.27 -1.83
N PRO A 67 19.12 -4.57 -2.82
CA PRO A 67 18.73 -5.31 -4.02
C PRO A 67 18.08 -6.65 -3.69
N ALA A 68 17.22 -7.13 -4.58
CA ALA A 68 16.57 -8.42 -4.41
C ALA A 68 17.62 -9.55 -4.37
N PRO A 69 17.45 -10.56 -3.49
CA PRO A 69 18.28 -11.76 -3.52
C PRO A 69 18.22 -12.42 -4.90
N PRO A 70 19.34 -12.97 -5.40
CA PRO A 70 19.35 -13.67 -6.69
C PRO A 70 18.46 -14.91 -6.63
N ILE A 71 17.69 -15.14 -7.70
CA ILE A 71 16.85 -16.33 -7.86
C ILE A 71 17.72 -17.43 -8.52
N VAL A 72 17.72 -18.62 -7.92
CA VAL A 72 18.45 -19.80 -8.43
C VAL A 72 17.46 -20.96 -8.61
N PRO A 73 17.40 -21.60 -9.81
CA PRO A 73 18.14 -21.28 -11.03
C PRO A 73 17.73 -19.92 -11.63
N LYS A 74 18.67 -19.29 -12.35
CA LYS A 74 18.47 -17.94 -12.92
C LYS A 74 17.29 -17.96 -13.92
N PRO A 75 16.24 -17.16 -13.70
CA PRO A 75 15.11 -17.06 -14.64
C PRO A 75 15.55 -16.48 -15.98
N SER A 76 14.73 -16.68 -17.02
CA SER A 76 14.97 -16.02 -18.30
C SER A 76 14.95 -14.48 -18.14
N PRO A 77 15.71 -13.73 -18.95
CA PRO A 77 15.70 -12.27 -18.89
C PRO A 77 14.31 -11.67 -19.09
N MET A 78 13.50 -12.28 -19.97
CA MET A 78 12.12 -11.86 -20.24
C MET A 78 11.22 -12.01 -19.00
N MET A 79 11.30 -13.15 -18.30
CA MET A 79 10.53 -13.36 -17.06
C MET A 79 10.94 -12.37 -15.97
N THR A 80 12.24 -12.09 -15.85
CA THR A 80 12.75 -11.09 -14.90
C THR A 80 12.23 -9.68 -15.23
N GLY A 81 12.20 -9.34 -16.52
CA GLY A 81 11.63 -8.07 -17.01
C GLY A 81 10.15 -7.92 -16.65
N PHE A 82 9.32 -8.93 -16.93
CA PHE A 82 7.91 -8.92 -16.56
C PHE A 82 7.68 -8.85 -15.04
N ALA A 83 8.50 -9.56 -14.26
CA ALA A 83 8.43 -9.46 -12.80
C ALA A 83 8.74 -8.04 -12.32
N HIS A 84 9.73 -7.36 -12.88
CA HIS A 84 10.03 -5.97 -12.54
C HIS A 84 8.92 -5.00 -12.96
N LEU A 85 8.33 -5.19 -14.15
CA LEU A 85 7.19 -4.40 -14.59
C LEU A 85 5.98 -4.59 -13.67
N GLY A 86 5.68 -5.82 -13.27
CA GLY A 86 4.61 -6.11 -12.32
C GLY A 86 4.84 -5.43 -10.97
N HIS A 87 6.07 -5.48 -10.44
CA HIS A 87 6.40 -4.75 -9.22
C HIS A 87 6.25 -3.24 -9.39
N LEU A 88 6.70 -2.67 -10.51
CA LEU A 88 6.55 -1.25 -10.80
C LEU A 88 5.08 -0.84 -10.84
N ALA A 89 4.23 -1.60 -11.53
CA ALA A 89 2.79 -1.38 -11.57
C ALA A 89 2.18 -1.41 -10.16
N ILE A 90 2.55 -2.38 -9.32
CA ILE A 90 2.08 -2.46 -7.93
C ILE A 90 2.54 -1.23 -7.12
N TYR A 91 3.81 -0.81 -7.24
CA TYR A 91 4.28 0.39 -6.55
C TYR A 91 3.50 1.63 -6.98
N LEU A 92 3.34 1.84 -8.30
CA LEU A 92 2.60 2.99 -8.81
C LEU A 92 1.15 2.98 -8.34
N LEU A 93 0.46 1.83 -8.43
CA LEU A 93 -0.94 1.70 -8.04
C LEU A 93 -1.16 2.02 -6.55
N PHE A 94 -0.40 1.37 -5.67
CA PHE A 94 -0.59 1.51 -4.21
C PHE A 94 0.00 2.80 -3.63
N ILE A 95 0.79 3.56 -4.39
CA ILE A 95 1.22 4.91 -4.03
C ILE A 95 0.23 5.94 -4.59
N ALA A 96 -0.20 5.80 -5.85
CA ALA A 96 -1.08 6.74 -6.51
C ALA A 96 -2.50 6.73 -5.94
N LEU A 97 -3.08 5.56 -5.65
CA LEU A 97 -4.46 5.47 -5.17
C LEU A 97 -4.67 6.22 -3.84
N PRO A 98 -3.86 6.01 -2.78
CA PRO A 98 -4.02 6.78 -1.55
C PRO A 98 -3.70 8.27 -1.75
N LEU A 99 -2.75 8.61 -2.62
CA LEU A 99 -2.41 9.99 -2.92
C LEU A 99 -3.61 10.73 -3.56
N ILE A 100 -4.24 10.10 -4.55
CA ILE A 100 -5.48 10.61 -5.16
C ILE A 100 -6.57 10.74 -4.09
N GLY A 101 -6.71 9.73 -3.20
CA GLY A 101 -7.62 9.78 -2.05
C GLY A 101 -7.42 11.02 -1.16
N MET A 102 -6.18 11.27 -0.72
CA MET A 102 -5.83 12.43 0.11
C MET A 102 -6.13 13.75 -0.62
N VAL A 103 -5.76 13.84 -1.90
CA VAL A 103 -6.04 15.02 -2.74
C VAL A 103 -7.54 15.26 -2.84
N MET A 104 -8.34 14.23 -3.15
CA MET A 104 -9.80 14.35 -3.20
C MET A 104 -10.41 14.83 -1.87
N MET A 105 -9.88 14.37 -0.73
CA MET A 105 -10.35 14.83 0.59
C MET A 105 -9.99 16.29 0.85
N TYR A 106 -8.78 16.71 0.47
CA TYR A 106 -8.34 18.10 0.59
C TYR A 106 -9.24 19.05 -0.22
N TRP A 107 -9.53 18.73 -1.48
CA TRP A 107 -10.39 19.55 -2.34
C TRP A 107 -11.87 19.52 -1.97
N ARG A 108 -12.33 18.50 -1.23
CA ARG A 108 -13.73 18.40 -0.80
C ARG A 108 -14.10 19.44 0.27
N GLY A 109 -13.13 20.13 0.87
CA GLY A 109 -13.38 21.31 1.71
C GLY A 109 -14.14 21.01 3.01
N ASN A 110 -13.94 19.85 3.63
CA ASN A 110 -14.63 19.49 4.87
C ASN A 110 -14.07 20.32 6.06
N PRO A 111 -14.88 21.16 6.74
CA PRO A 111 -14.45 22.00 7.86
C PRO A 111 -14.15 21.23 9.17
N GLY A 112 -14.08 19.90 9.13
CA GLY A 112 -14.01 19.03 10.32
C GLY A 112 -12.77 18.13 10.41
N MET A 113 -11.75 18.33 9.57
CA MET A 113 -10.48 17.59 9.67
C MET A 113 -9.42 18.55 10.20
N PRO A 114 -8.97 18.42 11.48
CA PRO A 114 -8.09 19.39 12.10
C PRO A 114 -6.64 19.07 11.73
N LEU A 115 -6.23 19.22 10.47
CA LEU A 115 -4.82 19.19 10.06
C LEU A 115 -4.61 19.95 8.72
N VAL A 116 -4.82 21.26 8.73
CA VAL A 116 -3.81 22.33 8.52
C VAL A 116 -4.29 23.55 9.29
#